data_AF-D5WNQ9-F1
#
_entry.id   AF-D5WNQ9-F1
#
_cell.length_a   1.000
_cell.length_b   1.000
_cell.length_c   1.000
_cell.angle_alpha   90.00
_cell.angle_beta   90.00
_cell.angle_gamma   90.00
#
_symmetry.space_group_name_H-M   'P 1'
#
loop_
_entity.id
_entity.type
_entity.pdbx_description
1 polymer ?
#
loop_
_entity_poly.entity_id
_entity_poly.type
_entity_poly.pdbx_seq_one_letter_code
_entity_poly.pdbx_strand_id
1 'polypeptide(L)'
;MKSTQRSANRYRSASWERVCTASTRVPADFGRHLRDIARPLQIAYQRLMSSYDGHPAGIECRMEDRESWAFVLPDASGSKAWRIQQFGLDGFIGHLCFDSLNEAIEEMLRMRYCVTDPGALDRIGATDRWARGVRRAALMQKHQEGLITYRQMIDEMSALPH
;
A
#
# COMPACT_ATOMS: atom_id res chain seq x y z
N MET A 1 15.13 38.68 -2.69
CA MET A 1 14.13 37.59 -2.69
C MET A 1 14.12 36.96 -1.30
N LYS A 2 13.05 37.13 -0.52
CA LYS A 2 12.93 36.50 0.80
C LYS A 2 12.47 35.06 0.58
N SER A 3 13.32 34.10 0.95
CA SER A 3 12.97 32.68 0.99
C SER A 3 11.94 32.48 2.11
N THR A 4 10.69 32.27 1.73
CA THR A 4 9.62 31.92 2.67
C THR A 4 9.82 30.46 3.05
N GLN A 5 10.46 30.21 4.20
CA GLN A 5 10.41 28.89 4.84
C GLN A 5 8.95 28.60 5.20
N ARG A 6 8.24 27.94 4.28
CA ARG A 6 6.92 27.36 4.53
C ARG A 6 7.14 26.33 5.64
N SER A 7 6.55 26.52 6.83
CA SER A 7 6.68 25.52 7.90
C SER A 7 6.16 24.20 7.33
N ALA A 8 7.01 23.19 7.26
CA ALA A 8 6.59 21.88 6.78
C ALA A 8 5.41 21.41 7.64
N ASN A 9 4.26 21.15 7.01
CA ASN A 9 3.08 20.64 7.70
C ASN A 9 3.48 19.39 8.50
N ARG A 10 3.12 19.36 9.77
CA ARG A 10 3.45 18.24 10.66
C ARG A 10 2.30 17.23 10.62
N TYR A 11 2.50 16.13 9.92
CA TYR A 11 1.57 15.03 9.82
C TYR A 11 1.88 13.98 10.87
N ARG A 12 0.86 13.49 11.58
CA ARG A 12 1.00 12.44 12.59
C ARG A 12 0.13 11.26 12.22
N SER A 13 0.69 10.06 12.36
CA SER A 13 -0.07 8.83 12.25
C SER A 13 -0.92 8.64 13.50
N ALA A 14 -2.06 7.97 13.37
CA ALA A 14 -2.93 7.64 14.50
C ALA A 14 -2.19 6.76 15.52
N SER A 15 -1.32 5.85 15.08
CA SER A 15 -0.47 5.08 16.01
C SER A 15 0.48 5.96 16.81
N TRP A 16 1.08 6.98 16.19
CA TRP A 16 1.95 7.92 16.90
C TRP A 16 1.19 8.73 17.96
N GLU A 17 0.01 9.24 17.61
CA GLU A 17 -0.82 10.00 18.54
C GLU A 17 -1.27 9.16 19.75
N ARG A 18 -1.69 7.91 19.49
CA ARG A 18 -2.04 6.95 20.54
C ARG A 18 -0.86 6.68 21.46
N VAL A 19 0.32 6.41 20.90
CA VAL A 19 1.53 6.14 21.69
C VAL A 19 1.97 7.36 22.49
N CYS A 20 1.94 8.57 21.90
CA CYS A 20 2.24 9.80 22.63
C CYS A 20 1.30 10.00 23.83
N THR A 21 0.00 9.77 23.64
CA THR A 21 -0.99 9.88 24.71
C THR A 21 -0.77 8.83 25.80
N ALA A 22 -0.63 7.56 25.43
CA ALA A 22 -0.41 6.46 26.38
C ALA A 22 0.89 6.62 27.17
N SER A 23 1.95 7.14 26.52
CA SER A 23 3.26 7.35 27.15
C SER A 23 3.25 8.32 28.32
N THR A 24 2.21 9.15 28.47
CA THR A 24 2.06 10.06 29.62
C THR A 24 1.57 9.37 30.89
N ARG A 25 1.04 8.14 30.76
CA ARG A 25 0.40 7.38 31.84
C ARG A 25 1.26 6.22 32.36
N VAL A 26 2.50 6.14 31.91
CA VAL A 26 3.42 5.04 32.21
C VAL A 26 4.79 5.60 32.63
N PRO A 27 5.66 4.80 33.27
CA PRO A 27 7.02 5.22 33.59
C PRO A 27 7.76 5.75 32.36
N ALA A 28 8.60 6.78 32.56
CA ALA A 28 9.21 7.54 31.48
C ALA A 28 10.01 6.68 30.48
N ASP A 29 10.73 5.68 30.98
CA ASP A 29 11.53 4.78 30.14
C ASP A 29 10.67 3.84 29.31
N PHE A 30 9.57 3.34 29.87
CA PHE A 30 8.61 2.55 29.11
C PHE A 30 7.90 3.40 28.05
N GLY A 31 7.50 4.63 28.39
CA GLY A 31 6.94 5.58 27.41
C GLY A 31 7.93 5.92 26.29
N ARG A 32 9.24 6.00 26.58
CA ARG A 32 10.28 6.16 25.57
C ARG A 32 10.35 4.93 24.66
N HIS A 33 10.37 3.73 25.24
CA HIS A 33 10.40 2.48 24.50
C HIS A 33 9.21 2.35 23.53
N LEU A 34 7.98 2.64 23.97
CA LEU A 34 6.80 2.63 23.11
C LEU A 34 6.92 3.60 21.92
N ARG A 35 7.42 4.83 22.18
CA ARG A 35 7.66 5.80 21.11
C ARG A 35 8.72 5.32 20.13
N ASP A 36 9.78 4.68 20.60
CA ASP A 36 10.84 4.19 19.72
C ASP A 36 10.36 3.06 18.81
N ILE A 37 9.43 2.22 19.27
CA ILE A 37 8.74 1.22 18.42
C ILE A 37 7.89 1.90 17.33
N ALA A 38 7.13 2.95 17.67
CA ALA A 38 6.23 3.63 16.71
C ALA A 38 6.95 4.63 15.78
N ARG A 39 8.17 5.04 16.13
CA ARG A 39 8.91 6.10 15.44
C ARG A 39 9.18 5.81 13.96
N PRO A 40 9.60 4.59 13.54
CA PRO A 40 9.86 4.31 12.13
C PRO A 40 8.63 4.55 11.25
N LEU A 41 7.46 4.07 11.66
CA LEU A 41 6.20 4.31 10.97
C LEU A 41 5.86 5.80 10.91
N GLN A 42 6.01 6.53 12.03
CA GLN A 42 5.77 7.98 12.06
C GLN A 42 6.71 8.75 11.12
N ILE A 43 7.97 8.35 11.02
CA ILE A 43 8.93 8.97 10.09
C ILE A 43 8.49 8.73 8.65
N ALA A 44 8.14 7.50 8.30
CA ALA A 44 7.66 7.16 6.95
C ALA A 44 6.37 7.93 6.61
N TYR A 45 5.42 7.99 7.55
CA TYR A 45 4.16 8.71 7.40
C TYR A 45 4.37 10.21 7.19
N GLN A 46 5.17 10.87 8.04
CA GLN A 46 5.51 12.28 7.87
C GLN A 46 6.15 12.53 6.50
N ARG A 47 7.11 11.69 6.08
CA ARG A 47 7.80 11.84 4.79
C ARG A 47 6.82 11.76 3.63
N LEU A 48 6.04 10.69 3.54
CA LEU A 48 5.09 10.49 2.46
C LEU A 48 4.04 11.61 2.42
N MET A 49 3.41 11.91 3.55
CA MET A 49 2.38 12.96 3.60
C MET A 49 2.96 14.34 3.23
N SER A 50 4.18 14.66 3.67
CA SER A 50 4.81 15.96 3.35
C SER A 50 5.17 16.09 1.88
N SER A 51 5.64 15.01 1.24
CA SER A 51 6.00 15.02 -0.18
C SER A 51 4.81 15.32 -1.10
N TYR A 52 3.58 15.10 -0.60
CA TYR A 52 2.34 15.27 -1.37
C TYR A 52 1.32 16.18 -0.67
N ASP A 53 1.78 17.11 0.19
CA ASP A 53 0.96 18.10 0.92
C ASP A 53 -0.29 17.50 1.60
N GLY A 54 -0.16 16.27 2.13
CA GLY A 54 -1.22 15.54 2.83
C GLY A 54 -2.15 14.72 1.93
N HIS A 55 -1.91 14.66 0.62
CA HIS A 55 -2.76 13.97 -0.34
C HIS A 55 -2.00 12.96 -1.23
N PRO A 56 -1.34 11.92 -0.66
CA PRO A 56 -0.57 10.93 -1.41
C PRO A 56 -1.44 9.85 -2.10
N ALA A 57 -2.67 10.17 -2.49
CA ALA A 57 -3.52 9.22 -3.22
C ALA A 57 -2.93 8.92 -4.61
N GLY A 58 -2.97 7.67 -5.02
CA GLY A 58 -2.43 7.18 -6.29
C GLY A 58 -0.91 7.00 -6.31
N ILE A 59 -0.19 7.39 -5.25
CA ILE A 59 1.27 7.29 -5.22
C ILE A 59 1.69 5.85 -4.91
N GLU A 60 2.36 5.21 -5.87
CA GLU A 60 2.89 3.88 -5.69
C GLU A 60 4.10 3.87 -4.76
N CYS A 61 4.07 2.94 -3.82
CA CYS A 61 5.14 2.66 -2.88
C CYS A 61 5.55 1.20 -3.02
N ARG A 62 6.84 0.94 -3.19
CA ARG A 62 7.46 -0.39 -3.21
C ARG A 62 7.86 -0.82 -1.80
N MET A 63 7.86 -2.13 -1.58
CA MET A 63 8.60 -2.72 -0.47
C MET A 63 10.11 -2.64 -0.71
N GLU A 64 10.92 -2.56 0.33
CA GLU A 64 12.39 -2.49 0.15
C GLU A 64 12.96 -3.79 -0.43
N ASP A 65 12.48 -4.93 0.06
CA ASP A 65 13.07 -6.27 -0.08
C ASP A 65 12.41 -7.15 -1.16
N ARG A 66 11.36 -6.66 -1.82
CA ARG A 66 10.66 -7.42 -2.86
C ARG A 66 10.08 -6.53 -3.97
N GLU A 67 9.85 -7.15 -5.11
CA GLU A 67 9.16 -6.57 -6.26
C GLU A 67 7.64 -6.63 -6.05
N SER A 68 7.20 -5.87 -5.05
CA SER A 68 5.80 -5.69 -4.70
C SER A 68 5.54 -4.24 -4.36
N TRP A 69 4.43 -3.73 -4.86
CA TRP A 69 4.01 -2.35 -4.75
C TRP A 69 2.59 -2.26 -4.22
N ALA A 70 2.28 -1.11 -3.63
CA ALA A 70 0.92 -0.74 -3.27
C ALA A 70 0.70 0.76 -3.43
N PHE A 71 -0.56 1.16 -3.59
CA PHE A 71 -0.99 2.55 -3.56
C PHE A 71 -2.39 2.66 -2.97
N VAL A 72 -2.74 3.86 -2.50
CA VAL A 72 -4.06 4.15 -1.93
C VAL A 72 -4.92 4.92 -2.93
N LEU A 73 -6.18 4.53 -3.10
CA LEU A 73 -7.14 5.19 -3.99
C LEU A 73 -8.57 5.08 -3.43
N PRO A 74 -9.54 5.86 -3.94
CA PRO A 74 -10.94 5.67 -3.60
C PRO A 74 -11.39 4.24 -3.89
N ASP A 75 -12.20 3.67 -2.99
CA ASP A 75 -12.77 2.35 -3.20
C ASP A 75 -13.92 2.40 -4.23
N ALA A 76 -14.02 1.34 -5.04
CA ALA A 76 -15.01 1.22 -6.11
C ALA A 76 -16.30 0.50 -5.66
N SER A 77 -16.26 -0.25 -4.54
CA SER A 77 -17.40 -1.08 -4.10
C SER A 77 -18.48 -0.28 -3.35
N GLY A 78 -18.14 0.90 -2.82
CA GLY A 78 -19.03 1.73 -2.01
C GLY A 78 -19.19 1.26 -0.56
N SER A 79 -18.57 0.15 -0.15
CA SER A 79 -18.61 -0.34 1.25
C SER A 79 -17.73 0.47 2.21
N LYS A 80 -16.64 1.03 1.68
CA LYS A 80 -15.66 1.88 2.36
C LYS A 80 -15.28 3.02 1.42
N ALA A 81 -14.61 4.05 1.94
CA ALA A 81 -14.26 5.22 1.14
C ALA A 81 -12.91 5.06 0.40
N TRP A 82 -11.98 4.29 0.96
CA TRP A 82 -10.62 4.16 0.46
C TRP A 82 -10.18 2.69 0.42
N ARG A 83 -9.24 2.38 -0.47
CA ARG A 83 -8.58 1.07 -0.51
C ARG A 83 -7.09 1.20 -0.75
N ILE A 84 -6.34 0.22 -0.23
CA ILE A 84 -4.98 -0.10 -0.68
C ILE A 84 -5.11 -1.11 -1.80
N GLN A 85 -4.53 -0.83 -2.97
CA GLN A 85 -4.38 -1.81 -4.04
C GLN A 85 -2.94 -2.29 -4.09
N GLN A 86 -2.75 -3.61 -4.06
CA GLN A 86 -1.43 -4.24 -4.10
C GLN A 86 -1.21 -4.94 -5.44
N PHE A 87 0.02 -4.86 -5.93
CA PHE A 87 0.43 -5.53 -7.17
C PHE A 87 1.91 -5.95 -7.12
N GLY A 88 2.27 -6.85 -8.03
CA GLY A 88 3.63 -7.31 -8.24
C GLY A 88 3.91 -7.42 -9.73
N LEU A 89 4.97 -8.14 -10.10
CA LEU A 89 5.33 -8.33 -11.51
C LEU A 89 4.31 -9.14 -12.31
N ASP A 90 3.54 -10.00 -11.64
CA ASP A 90 2.56 -10.90 -12.25
C ASP A 90 1.11 -10.40 -12.13
N GLY A 91 0.90 -9.12 -11.83
CA GLY A 91 -0.43 -8.53 -11.73
C GLY A 91 -0.85 -8.14 -10.31
N PHE A 92 -2.16 -8.04 -10.12
CA PHE A 92 -2.79 -7.72 -8.85
C PHE A 92 -2.61 -8.84 -7.82
N ILE A 93 -2.30 -8.46 -6.58
CA ILE A 93 -2.13 -9.39 -5.45
C ILE A 93 -3.38 -9.40 -4.57
N GLY A 94 -3.92 -8.22 -4.27
CA GLY A 94 -5.04 -8.08 -3.36
C GLY A 94 -5.33 -6.62 -3.05
N HIS A 95 -6.33 -6.40 -2.21
CA HIS A 95 -6.70 -5.08 -1.72
C HIS A 95 -7.20 -5.15 -0.28
N LEU A 96 -7.19 -4.00 0.39
CA LEU A 96 -7.74 -3.80 1.73
C LEU A 96 -8.53 -2.49 1.73
N CYS A 97 -9.68 -2.44 2.40
CA CYS A 97 -10.58 -1.27 2.40
C CYS A 97 -10.62 -0.58 3.77
N PHE A 98 -10.71 0.76 3.76
CA PHE A 98 -10.59 1.64 4.93
C PHE A 98 -11.58 2.80 4.86
N ASP A 99 -11.92 3.37 6.01
CA ASP A 99 -12.87 4.48 6.09
C ASP A 99 -12.23 5.82 5.72
N SER A 100 -10.89 5.93 5.77
CA SER A 100 -10.18 7.18 5.47
C SER A 100 -8.84 6.98 4.75
N LEU A 101 -8.41 8.02 4.02
CA LEU A 101 -7.10 8.08 3.37
C LEU A 101 -5.96 7.87 4.38
N ASN A 102 -6.02 8.56 5.53
CA ASN A 102 -4.96 8.52 6.54
C ASN A 102 -4.79 7.10 7.11
N GLU A 103 -5.90 6.40 7.36
CA GLU A 103 -5.89 5.02 7.84
C GLU A 103 -5.27 4.07 6.80
N ALA A 104 -5.69 4.17 5.54
CA ALA A 104 -5.14 3.37 4.45
C ALA A 104 -3.64 3.63 4.23
N ILE A 105 -3.20 4.89 4.30
CA ILE A 105 -1.77 5.25 4.17
C ILE A 105 -0.96 4.70 5.33
N GLU A 106 -1.46 4.82 6.56
CA GLU A 106 -0.78 4.29 7.72
C GLU A 106 -0.65 2.75 7.65
N GLU A 107 -1.71 2.06 7.23
CA GLU A 107 -1.67 0.60 7.04
C GLU A 107 -0.72 0.20 5.92
N MET A 108 -0.74 0.88 4.76
CA MET A 108 0.19 0.62 3.66
C MET A 108 1.66 0.71 4.11
N LEU A 109 2.00 1.73 4.92
CA LEU A 109 3.33 1.89 5.48
C LEU A 109 3.65 0.82 6.55
N ARG A 110 2.67 0.42 7.36
CA ARG A 110 2.82 -0.68 8.33
C ARG A 110 3.12 -2.01 7.64
N MET A 111 2.53 -2.22 6.46
CA MET A 111 2.80 -3.36 5.57
C MET A 111 4.16 -3.28 4.88
N ARG A 112 4.97 -2.25 5.14
CA ARG A 112 6.35 -2.04 4.63
C ARG A 112 6.48 -1.51 3.20
N TYR A 113 5.39 -1.01 2.60
CA TYR A 113 5.48 -0.25 1.33
C TYR A 113 5.95 1.19 1.61
N CYS A 114 7.25 1.38 1.85
CA CYS A 114 7.81 2.64 2.35
C CYS A 114 8.66 3.41 1.32
N VAL A 115 8.93 2.83 0.15
CA VAL A 115 9.78 3.45 -0.89
C VAL A 115 8.90 3.96 -2.01
N THR A 116 8.74 5.28 -2.16
CA THR A 116 7.97 5.86 -3.26
C THR A 116 8.57 5.46 -4.61
N ASP A 117 7.75 4.98 -5.52
CA ASP A 117 8.10 4.59 -6.90
C ASP A 117 6.97 5.00 -7.86
N PRO A 118 6.70 6.32 -8.03
CA PRO A 118 5.59 6.77 -8.85
C PRO A 118 5.69 6.30 -10.29
N GLY A 119 4.58 5.83 -10.87
CA GLY A 119 4.56 5.28 -12.23
C GLY A 119 5.06 3.84 -12.33
N ALA A 120 5.26 3.16 -11.19
CA ALA A 120 5.57 1.73 -11.17
C ALA A 120 4.48 0.90 -11.85
N LEU A 121 3.20 1.25 -11.68
CA LEU A 121 2.11 0.47 -12.27
C LEU A 121 2.17 0.51 -13.80
N ASP A 122 2.39 1.69 -14.38
CA ASP A 122 2.51 1.84 -15.84
C ASP A 122 3.72 1.07 -16.37
N ARG A 123 4.86 1.20 -15.69
CA ARG A 123 6.11 0.55 -16.07
C ARG A 123 6.01 -0.98 -16.02
N ILE A 124 5.46 -1.53 -14.95
CA ILE A 124 5.34 -2.99 -14.77
C ILE A 124 4.17 -3.55 -15.58
N GLY A 125 3.05 -2.83 -15.65
CA GLY A 125 1.85 -3.20 -16.40
C GLY A 125 2.08 -3.35 -17.91
N ALA A 126 3.08 -2.65 -18.45
CA ALA A 126 3.48 -2.75 -19.85
C ALA A 126 4.34 -3.99 -20.19
N THR A 127 4.66 -4.84 -19.21
CA THR A 127 5.55 -6.00 -19.44
C THR A 127 4.81 -7.25 -19.91
N ASP A 128 5.48 -8.11 -20.68
CA ASP A 128 4.95 -9.43 -21.07
C ASP A 128 4.66 -10.31 -19.84
N ARG A 129 5.47 -10.16 -18.78
CA ARG A 129 5.29 -10.87 -17.52
C ARG A 129 3.96 -10.53 -16.87
N TRP A 130 3.63 -9.24 -16.79
CA TRP A 130 2.33 -8.79 -16.31
C TRP A 130 1.19 -9.35 -17.16
N ALA A 131 1.30 -9.27 -18.49
CA ALA A 131 0.29 -9.81 -19.39
C ALA A 131 0.04 -11.32 -19.20
N ARG A 132 1.10 -12.11 -18.94
CA ARG A 132 0.96 -13.53 -18.56
C ARG A 132 0.24 -13.70 -17.22
N GLY A 133 0.62 -12.91 -16.23
CA GLY A 133 -0.02 -12.92 -14.91
C GLY A 133 -1.52 -12.62 -14.96
N VAL A 134 -1.92 -11.58 -15.71
CA VAL A 134 -3.32 -11.24 -15.96
C VAL A 134 -4.08 -12.39 -16.63
N ARG A 135 -3.49 -13.04 -17.64
CA ARG A 135 -4.11 -14.23 -18.28
C ARG A 135 -4.32 -15.37 -17.30
N ARG A 136 -3.34 -15.63 -16.42
CA ARG A 136 -3.49 -16.65 -15.35
C ARG A 136 -4.60 -16.29 -14.38
N ALA A 137 -4.66 -15.02 -13.93
CA ALA A 137 -5.71 -14.55 -13.04
C ALA A 137 -7.10 -14.68 -13.67
N ALA A 138 -7.25 -14.42 -14.97
CA ALA A 138 -8.52 -14.61 -15.68
C ALA A 138 -8.98 -16.08 -15.69
N LEU A 139 -8.06 -17.04 -15.81
CA LEU A 139 -8.38 -18.47 -15.71
C LEU A 139 -8.82 -18.85 -14.29
N MET A 140 -8.13 -18.32 -13.26
CA MET A 140 -8.53 -18.52 -11.87
C MET A 140 -9.93 -17.97 -11.61
N GLN A 141 -10.23 -16.79 -12.14
CA GLN A 141 -11.54 -16.16 -12.00
C GLN A 141 -12.65 -17.02 -12.62
N LYS A 142 -12.45 -17.55 -13.84
CA LYS A 142 -13.41 -18.48 -14.46
C LYS A 142 -13.69 -19.70 -13.60
N HIS A 143 -12.66 -20.26 -12.96
CA HIS A 143 -12.83 -21.39 -12.06
C HIS A 143 -13.62 -21.01 -10.80
N GLN A 144 -13.29 -19.87 -10.19
CA GLN A 144 -13.99 -19.35 -9.00
C GLN A 144 -15.46 -19.02 -9.28
N GLU A 145 -15.79 -18.62 -10.50
CA GLU A 145 -17.15 -18.40 -10.98
C GLU A 145 -17.88 -19.70 -11.37
N GLY A 146 -17.21 -20.85 -11.32
CA GLY A 146 -17.79 -22.15 -11.67
C GLY A 146 -17.94 -22.39 -13.18
N LEU A 147 -17.32 -21.56 -14.02
CA LEU A 147 -17.38 -21.66 -15.50
C LEU A 147 -16.48 -22.77 -16.04
N ILE A 148 -15.43 -23.13 -15.32
CA ILE A 148 -14.51 -24.23 -15.65
C ILE A 148 -14.20 -25.06 -14.41
N THR A 149 -13.92 -26.35 -14.63
CA THR A 149 -13.42 -27.24 -13.60
C THR A 149 -11.99 -26.89 -13.20
N TYR A 150 -11.55 -27.33 -12.02
CA TYR A 150 -10.17 -27.21 -11.59
C TYR A 150 -9.19 -27.84 -12.60
N ARG A 151 -9.55 -28.99 -13.20
CA ARG A 151 -8.73 -29.66 -14.22
C ARG A 151 -8.53 -28.77 -15.45
N GLN A 152 -9.62 -28.23 -16.00
CA GLN A 152 -9.57 -27.33 -17.14
C GLN A 152 -8.71 -26.08 -16.85
N MET A 153 -8.84 -25.50 -15.64
CA MET A 153 -8.01 -24.36 -15.24
C MET A 153 -6.50 -24.70 -15.29
N ILE A 154 -6.10 -25.86 -14.75
CA ILE A 154 -4.69 -26.30 -14.74
C ILE A 154 -4.18 -26.58 -16.16
N ASP A 155 -4.99 -27.23 -17.00
CA ASP A 155 -4.62 -27.54 -18.39
C ASP A 155 -4.46 -26.25 -19.21
N GLU A 156 -5.39 -25.30 -19.10
CA GLU A 156 -5.31 -23.99 -19.77
C GLU A 156 -4.13 -23.15 -19.26
N MET A 157 -3.84 -23.16 -17.95
CA MET A 157 -2.69 -22.46 -17.38
C MET A 157 -1.36 -23.02 -17.89
N SER A 158 -1.27 -24.34 -18.06
CA SER A 158 -0.06 -25.02 -18.55
C SER A 158 0.21 -24.77 -20.03
N ALA A 159 -0.84 -24.46 -20.80
CA ALA A 159 -0.75 -24.10 -22.21
C ALA A 159 -0.36 -22.63 -22.46
N LEU A 160 -0.29 -21.79 -21.42
CA LEU A 160 0.11 -20.39 -21.57
C LEU A 160 1.61 -20.28 -21.94
N PRO A 161 1.98 -19.40 -22.88
CA PRO A 161 3.38 -19.16 -23.23
C PRO A 161 4.20 -18.73 -22.01
N HIS A 162 5.45 -19.19 -21.95
CA HIS A 162 6.42 -18.83 -20.90
C HIS A 162 6.84 -17.36 -20.92
#